data_AF-A0A2J4GAY9-F1
#
_entry.id   AF-A0A2J4GAY9-F1
#
_cell.length_a   1.000
_cell.length_b   1.000
_cell.length_c   1.000
_cell.angle_alpha   90.00
_cell.angle_beta   90.00
_cell.angle_gamma   90.00
#
_symmetry.space_group_name_H-M   'P 1'
#
loop_
_entity.id
_entity.type
_entity.pdbx_description
1 polymer ?
#
loop_
_entity_poly.entity_id
_entity_poly.type
_entity_poly.pdbx_seq_one_letter_code
_entity_poly.pdbx_strand_id
1 'polypeptide(L)'
;MLMAGEKRSPVYEEALMQELAYAIAHIAHAEQHLLEIDSQLSEPKLAQRIDKLRMSRKALGEVLLEVAGLRGHGGGGEERSAAESLWCTLKHLSMAIVHCDECAEKVTRRLVEKASAGDVSGARELLAQLSKIYATRREALGILMELLRGEELRGESVEAVRCREDLCVE
;
A
#
# COMPACT_ATOMS: atom_id res chain seq x y z
N MET A 1 -20.51 7.50 -30.77
CA MET A 1 -21.30 8.48 -29.99
C MET A 1 -20.94 8.27 -28.53
N LEU A 2 -19.94 9.00 -28.03
CA LEU A 2 -19.47 8.90 -26.66
C LEU A 2 -20.48 9.60 -25.76
N MET A 3 -21.11 8.85 -24.85
CA MET A 3 -22.02 9.40 -23.86
C MET A 3 -21.25 10.34 -22.94
N ALA A 4 -21.87 11.50 -22.69
CA ALA A 4 -21.37 12.58 -21.87
C ALA A 4 -20.90 12.07 -20.50
N GLY A 5 -19.75 12.58 -20.05
CA GLY A 5 -19.13 12.20 -18.79
C GLY A 5 -20.07 12.38 -17.60
N GLU A 6 -20.46 11.25 -17.01
CA GLU A 6 -20.95 11.23 -15.64
C GLU A 6 -19.85 11.83 -14.76
N LYS A 7 -20.11 13.00 -14.18
CA LYS A 7 -19.28 13.57 -13.12
C LYS A 7 -19.31 12.58 -11.96
N ARG A 8 -18.31 11.72 -11.89
CA ARG A 8 -18.12 10.79 -10.78
C ARG A 8 -17.97 11.60 -9.49
N SER A 9 -18.63 11.18 -8.42
CA SER A 9 -18.51 11.86 -7.12
C SER A 9 -17.05 11.79 -6.65
N PRO A 10 -16.42 12.91 -6.27
CA PRO A 10 -15.05 12.91 -5.74
C PRO A 10 -14.86 11.95 -4.56
N VAL A 11 -15.93 11.74 -3.77
CA VAL A 11 -15.92 10.82 -2.62
C VAL A 11 -15.79 9.35 -3.06
N TYR A 12 -16.46 8.95 -4.14
CA TYR A 12 -16.39 7.57 -4.61
C TYR A 12 -15.05 7.25 -5.28
N GLU A 13 -14.45 8.23 -5.96
CA GLU A 13 -13.11 8.10 -6.52
C GLU A 13 -12.05 7.99 -5.42
N GLU A 14 -12.15 8.82 -4.38
CA GLU A 14 -11.26 8.73 -3.22
C GLU A 14 -11.39 7.41 -2.46
N ALA A 15 -12.62 6.95 -2.22
CA ALA A 15 -12.85 5.65 -1.61
C ALA A 15 -12.26 4.51 -2.47
N LEU A 16 -12.48 4.54 -3.79
CA LEU A 16 -11.92 3.55 -4.70
C LEU A 16 -10.38 3.53 -4.68
N MET A 17 -9.73 4.70 -4.68
CA MET A 17 -8.28 4.80 -4.57
C MET A 17 -7.75 4.17 -3.26
N GLN A 18 -8.43 4.43 -2.14
CA GLN A 18 -8.07 3.84 -0.86
C GLN A 18 -8.23 2.31 -0.88
N GLU A 19 -9.36 1.80 -1.38
CA GLU A 19 -9.60 0.35 -1.48
C GLU A 19 -8.57 -0.35 -2.38
N LEU A 20 -8.22 0.26 -3.51
CA LEU A 20 -7.16 -0.25 -4.39
C LEU A 20 -5.79 -0.28 -3.70
N ALA A 21 -5.45 0.78 -2.96
CA ALA A 21 -4.22 0.84 -2.17
C ALA A 21 -4.18 -0.26 -1.09
N TYR A 22 -5.29 -0.47 -0.37
CA TYR A 22 -5.43 -1.55 0.61
C TYR A 22 -5.27 -2.94 -0.04
N ALA A 23 -5.90 -3.17 -1.19
CA ALA A 23 -5.76 -4.42 -1.92
C ALA A 23 -4.30 -4.68 -2.36
N ILE A 24 -3.61 -3.65 -2.88
CA ILE A 24 -2.18 -3.71 -3.23
C ILE A 24 -1.34 -4.08 -2.00
N ALA A 25 -1.60 -3.46 -0.85
CA ALA A 25 -0.89 -3.76 0.40
C ALA A 25 -1.10 -5.21 0.86
N HIS A 26 -2.33 -5.71 0.84
CA HIS A 26 -2.62 -7.09 1.25
C HIS A 26 -1.99 -8.12 0.30
N ILE A 27 -1.96 -7.86 -1.01
CA ILE A 27 -1.25 -8.74 -1.95
C ILE A 27 0.25 -8.71 -1.70
N ALA A 28 0.84 -7.53 -1.45
CA ALA A 28 2.25 -7.40 -1.11
C ALA A 28 2.60 -8.15 0.20
N HIS A 29 1.72 -8.10 1.20
CA HIS A 29 1.93 -8.79 2.46
C HIS A 29 1.84 -10.32 2.28
N ALA A 30 0.87 -10.79 1.47
CA ALA A 30 0.78 -12.20 1.10
C ALA A 30 2.04 -12.69 0.36
N GLU A 31 2.59 -11.88 -0.55
CA GLU A 31 3.86 -12.16 -1.22
C GLU A 31 5.00 -12.33 -0.22
N GLN A 32 5.13 -11.40 0.73
CA GLN A 32 6.16 -11.45 1.77
C GLN A 32 6.06 -12.71 2.62
N HIS A 33 4.86 -13.10 3.06
CA HIS A 33 4.69 -14.33 3.84
C HIS A 33 5.07 -15.59 3.06
N LEU A 34 4.81 -15.65 1.75
CA LEU A 34 5.26 -16.78 0.93
C LEU A 34 6.79 -16.81 0.79
N LEU A 35 7.44 -15.64 0.66
CA LEU A 35 8.90 -15.53 0.65
C LEU A 35 9.52 -15.98 1.98
N GLU A 36 8.91 -15.60 3.11
CA GLU A 36 9.32 -16.05 4.44
C GLU A 36 9.22 -17.57 4.59
N ILE A 37 8.15 -18.18 4.06
CA ILE A 37 7.99 -19.65 4.05
C ILE A 37 9.07 -20.31 3.18
N ASP A 38 9.30 -19.85 1.95
CA ASP A 38 10.35 -20.40 1.07
C ASP A 38 11.73 -20.27 1.72
N SER A 39 12.01 -19.15 2.39
CA SER A 39 13.26 -18.94 3.14
C SER A 39 13.42 -19.93 4.30
N GLN A 40 12.36 -20.20 5.06
CA GLN A 40 12.38 -21.19 6.14
C GLN A 40 12.55 -22.63 5.62
N LEU A 41 12.00 -22.93 4.43
CA LEU A 41 12.15 -24.22 3.77
C LEU A 41 13.50 -24.38 3.06
N SER A 42 14.28 -23.30 2.91
CA SER A 42 15.54 -23.26 2.13
C SER A 42 15.40 -23.74 0.69
N GLU A 43 14.19 -23.69 0.13
CA GLU A 43 13.86 -24.13 -1.24
C GLU A 43 12.78 -23.22 -1.83
N PRO A 44 12.89 -22.78 -3.11
CA PRO A 44 11.93 -21.87 -3.74
C PRO A 44 10.67 -22.59 -4.24
N LYS A 45 9.95 -23.29 -3.35
CA LYS A 45 8.76 -24.09 -3.71
C LYS A 45 7.57 -23.23 -4.09
N LEU A 46 7.51 -21.99 -3.63
CA LEU A 46 6.37 -21.09 -3.79
C LEU A 46 6.61 -20.02 -4.85
N ALA A 47 7.74 -20.04 -5.56
CA ALA A 47 8.12 -19.07 -6.59
C ALA A 47 6.98 -18.74 -7.58
N GLN A 48 6.31 -19.76 -8.14
CA GLN A 48 5.20 -19.54 -9.07
C GLN A 48 4.01 -18.80 -8.44
N ARG A 49 3.76 -18.98 -7.14
CA ARG A 49 2.67 -18.29 -6.43
C ARG A 49 3.08 -16.86 -6.10
N ILE A 50 4.32 -16.67 -5.68
CA ILE A 50 4.93 -15.35 -5.45
C ILE A 50 4.84 -14.51 -6.71
N ASP A 51 5.24 -15.04 -7.86
CA ASP A 51 5.17 -14.32 -9.14
C ASP A 51 3.73 -13.98 -9.54
N LYS A 52 2.77 -14.88 -9.31
CA LYS A 52 1.34 -14.58 -9.56
C LYS A 52 0.83 -13.43 -8.68
N LEU A 53 1.24 -13.37 -7.41
CA LEU A 53 0.90 -12.26 -6.52
C LEU A 53 1.54 -10.97 -6.99
N ARG A 54 2.82 -10.99 -7.37
CA ARG A 54 3.52 -9.83 -7.96
C ARG A 54 2.78 -9.26 -9.16
N MET A 55 2.40 -10.12 -10.10
CA MET A 55 1.67 -9.70 -11.31
C MET A 55 0.28 -9.17 -10.98
N SER A 56 -0.43 -9.79 -10.04
CA SER A 56 -1.75 -9.29 -9.58
C SER A 56 -1.64 -7.92 -8.93
N ARG A 57 -0.61 -7.70 -8.12
CA ARG A 57 -0.33 -6.41 -7.48
C ARG A 57 -0.01 -5.32 -8.50
N LYS A 58 0.78 -5.63 -9.54
CA LYS A 58 1.07 -4.70 -10.65
C LYS A 58 -0.20 -4.30 -11.40
N ALA A 59 -1.03 -5.29 -11.74
CA ALA A 59 -2.29 -5.03 -12.44
C ALA A 59 -3.22 -4.10 -11.63
N LEU A 60 -3.35 -4.29 -10.31
CA LEU A 60 -4.10 -3.36 -9.46
C LEU A 60 -3.43 -1.98 -9.37
N GLY A 61 -2.10 -1.93 -9.40
CA GLY A 61 -1.35 -0.68 -9.48
C GLY A 61 -1.64 0.14 -10.72
N GLU A 62 -1.70 -0.52 -11.88
CA GLU A 62 -2.09 0.12 -13.14
C GLU A 62 -3.51 0.71 -13.06
N VAL A 63 -4.46 -0.05 -12.49
CA VAL A 63 -5.83 0.43 -12.25
C VAL A 63 -5.83 1.64 -11.31
N LEU A 64 -5.08 1.60 -10.22
CA LEU A 64 -4.98 2.72 -9.27
C LEU A 64 -4.43 3.98 -9.94
N LEU A 65 -3.36 3.85 -10.73
CA LEU A 65 -2.77 4.98 -11.45
C LEU A 65 -3.73 5.53 -12.52
N GLU A 66 -4.47 4.68 -13.22
CA GLU A 66 -5.50 5.14 -14.18
C GLU A 66 -6.64 5.90 -13.48
N VAL A 67 -7.13 5.40 -12.35
CA VAL A 67 -8.14 6.07 -11.51
C VAL A 67 -7.61 7.43 -11.02
N ALA A 68 -6.35 7.49 -10.64
CA ALA A 68 -5.65 8.71 -10.23
C ALA A 68 -5.37 9.68 -11.40
N GLY A 69 -5.60 9.28 -12.65
CA GLY A 69 -5.27 10.09 -13.84
C GLY A 69 -3.77 10.17 -14.14
N LEU A 70 -2.96 9.30 -13.53
CA LEU A 70 -1.52 9.20 -13.72
C LEU A 70 -1.25 8.17 -14.83
N ARG A 71 -1.24 8.60 -16.10
CA ARG A 71 -0.94 7.70 -17.24
C ARG A 71 0.55 7.69 -17.57
N GLY A 72 1.18 6.52 -17.41
CA GLY A 72 2.55 6.31 -17.87
C GLY A 72 2.64 6.07 -19.36
N HIS A 73 3.61 6.70 -20.03
CA HIS A 73 4.00 6.35 -21.40
C HIS A 73 5.17 5.37 -21.31
N GLY A 74 5.07 4.24 -22.02
CA GLY A 74 6.05 3.15 -21.94
C GLY A 74 7.48 3.63 -22.21
N GLY A 75 8.38 3.36 -21.28
CA GLY A 75 9.82 3.60 -21.39
C GLY A 75 10.57 2.31 -21.07
N GLY A 76 11.27 1.76 -22.05
CA GLY A 76 12.14 0.59 -21.92
C GLY A 76 13.57 0.99 -21.52
N GLY A 77 13.73 1.75 -20.44
CA GLY A 77 15.02 2.17 -19.90
C GLY A 77 15.59 1.18 -18.87
N GLU A 78 16.92 1.15 -18.73
CA GLU A 78 17.65 0.34 -17.73
C GLU A 78 17.79 1.04 -16.36
N GLU A 79 17.49 2.33 -16.25
CA GLU A 79 17.55 3.10 -15.01
C GLU A 79 16.19 3.16 -14.28
N ARG A 80 16.24 3.30 -12.95
CA ARG A 80 15.02 3.37 -12.12
C ARG A 80 14.26 4.66 -12.44
N SER A 81 13.13 4.55 -13.13
CA SER A 81 12.36 5.75 -13.48
C SER A 81 11.69 6.37 -12.25
N ALA A 82 11.36 7.67 -12.34
CA ALA A 82 10.60 8.35 -11.28
C ALA A 82 9.27 7.64 -10.98
N ALA A 83 8.70 6.95 -11.98
CA ALA A 83 7.50 6.13 -11.85
C ALA A 83 7.67 4.94 -10.94
N GLU A 84 8.80 4.24 -11.06
CA GLU A 84 9.11 3.08 -10.24
C GLU A 84 9.30 3.49 -8.79
N SER A 85 9.92 4.65 -8.57
CA SER A 85 10.09 5.23 -7.25
C SER A 85 8.75 5.65 -6.64
N LEU A 86 7.87 6.28 -7.43
CA LEU A 86 6.52 6.62 -7.00
C LEU A 86 5.71 5.36 -6.66
N TRP A 87 5.70 4.36 -7.56
CA TRP A 87 5.02 3.10 -7.33
C TRP A 87 5.47 2.39 -6.05
N CYS A 88 6.79 2.27 -5.85
CA CYS A 88 7.33 1.71 -4.62
C CYS A 88 6.89 2.50 -3.39
N THR A 89 6.86 3.84 -3.48
CA THR A 89 6.41 4.71 -2.40
C THR A 89 4.94 4.47 -2.07
N LEU A 90 4.06 4.43 -3.08
CA LEU A 90 2.64 4.12 -2.92
C LEU A 90 2.44 2.74 -2.27
N LYS A 91 3.18 1.72 -2.73
CA LYS A 91 3.16 0.37 -2.14
C LYS A 91 3.53 0.38 -0.65
N HIS A 92 4.65 1.02 -0.31
CA HIS A 92 5.15 1.05 1.07
C HIS A 92 4.26 1.87 2.00
N LEU A 93 3.70 2.99 1.55
CA LEU A 93 2.71 3.76 2.31
C LEU A 93 1.45 2.92 2.56
N SER A 94 0.96 2.22 1.54
CA SER A 94 -0.21 1.35 1.67
C SER A 94 0.02 0.22 2.68
N MET A 95 1.20 -0.42 2.64
CA MET A 95 1.60 -1.43 3.64
C MET A 95 1.73 -0.83 5.05
N ALA A 96 2.31 0.36 5.18
CA ALA A 96 2.46 1.04 6.46
C ALA A 96 1.09 1.32 7.12
N ILE A 97 0.08 1.67 6.31
CA ILE A 97 -1.29 1.86 6.79
C ILE A 97 -1.87 0.54 7.34
N VAL A 98 -1.75 -0.57 6.60
CA VAL A 98 -2.20 -1.90 7.06
C VAL A 98 -1.48 -2.31 8.35
N HIS A 99 -0.17 -2.13 8.43
CA HIS A 99 0.58 -2.45 9.65
C HIS A 99 0.21 -1.55 10.83
N CYS A 100 -0.16 -0.29 10.60
CA CYS A 100 -0.72 0.55 11.66
C CYS A 100 -2.04 -0.02 12.18
N ASP A 101 -2.92 -0.50 11.29
CA ASP A 101 -4.19 -1.13 11.68
C ASP A 101 -3.95 -2.42 12.49
N GLU A 102 -3.03 -3.29 12.05
CA GLU A 102 -2.64 -4.50 12.79
C GLU A 102 -2.02 -4.18 14.16
N CYS A 103 -1.16 -3.15 14.25
CA CYS A 103 -0.59 -2.70 15.51
C CYS A 103 -1.66 -2.14 16.44
N ALA A 104 -2.60 -1.34 15.91
CA ALA A 104 -3.71 -0.79 16.67
C ALA A 104 -4.60 -1.89 17.26
N GLU A 105 -4.88 -2.95 16.49
CA GLU A 105 -5.65 -4.10 16.96
C GLU A 105 -4.94 -4.78 18.15
N LYS A 106 -3.65 -5.09 18.00
CA LYS A 106 -2.84 -5.74 19.05
C LYS A 106 -2.77 -4.89 20.33
N VAL A 107 -2.58 -3.57 20.19
CA VAL A 107 -2.58 -2.64 21.33
C VAL A 107 -3.96 -2.55 21.98
N THR A 108 -5.04 -2.54 21.19
CA THR A 108 -6.41 -2.50 21.70
C THR A 108 -6.76 -3.75 22.50
N ARG A 109 -6.36 -4.94 22.05
CA ARG A 109 -6.54 -6.20 22.82
C ARG A 109 -5.86 -6.11 24.19
N ARG A 110 -4.61 -5.65 24.23
CA ARG A 110 -3.86 -5.43 25.48
C ARG A 110 -4.51 -4.36 26.37
N LEU A 111 -5.06 -3.31 25.78
CA LEU A 111 -5.78 -2.26 26.51
C LEU A 111 -7.00 -2.83 27.23
N VAL A 112 -7.78 -3.68 26.57
CA VAL A 112 -8.95 -4.36 27.16
C VAL A 112 -8.53 -5.27 28.32
N GLU A 113 -7.43 -6.01 28.17
CA GLU A 113 -6.87 -6.85 29.26
C GLU A 113 -6.49 -6.00 30.48
N LYS A 114 -5.77 -4.89 30.27
CA LYS A 114 -5.36 -3.97 31.35
C LYS A 114 -6.55 -3.31 32.04
N ALA A 115 -7.52 -2.84 31.27
CA ALA A 115 -8.74 -2.24 31.80
C ALA A 115 -9.54 -3.25 32.64
N SER A 116 -9.67 -4.50 32.15
CA SER A 116 -10.39 -5.57 32.85
C SER A 116 -9.69 -5.99 34.15
N ALA A 117 -8.36 -5.87 34.20
CA ALA A 117 -7.56 -6.13 35.41
C ALA A 117 -7.51 -4.95 36.40
N GLY A 118 -8.14 -3.81 36.09
CA GLY A 118 -8.09 -2.60 36.92
C GLY A 118 -6.74 -1.85 36.87
N ASP A 119 -5.86 -2.19 35.94
CA ASP A 119 -4.57 -1.51 35.74
C ASP A 119 -4.76 -0.21 34.95
N VAL A 120 -5.18 0.84 35.66
CA VAL A 120 -5.46 2.16 35.08
C VAL A 120 -4.20 2.81 34.48
N SER A 121 -3.04 2.62 35.10
CA SER A 121 -1.78 3.20 34.62
C SER A 121 -1.36 2.57 33.30
N GLY A 122 -1.32 1.24 33.24
CA GLY A 122 -0.99 0.51 32.02
C GLY A 122 -2.00 0.75 30.90
N ALA A 123 -3.29 0.86 31.22
CA ALA A 123 -4.32 1.22 30.24
C ALA A 123 -4.09 2.63 29.65
N ARG A 124 -3.73 3.62 30.47
CA ARG A 124 -3.43 4.99 30.00
C ARG A 124 -2.23 5.03 29.07
N GLU A 125 -1.17 4.28 29.38
CA GLU A 125 0.02 4.18 28.51
C GLU A 125 -0.32 3.58 27.15
N LEU A 126 -1.10 2.50 27.12
CA LEU A 126 -1.54 1.86 25.88
C LEU A 126 -2.45 2.78 25.06
N LEU A 127 -3.31 3.57 25.70
CA LEU A 127 -4.12 4.58 25.00
C LEU A 127 -3.27 5.66 24.32
N ALA A 128 -2.19 6.10 24.98
CA ALA A 128 -1.24 7.05 24.40
C ALA A 128 -0.50 6.44 23.20
N GLN A 129 -0.12 5.15 23.27
CA GLN A 129 0.48 4.44 22.14
C GLN A 129 -0.51 4.31 20.97
N LEU A 130 -1.75 3.91 21.25
CA LEU A 130 -2.81 3.79 20.25
C LEU A 130 -3.06 5.12 19.52
N SER A 131 -3.04 6.22 20.27
CA SER A 131 -3.19 7.57 19.70
C SER A 131 -2.06 7.91 18.71
N LYS A 132 -0.81 7.52 19.02
CA LYS A 132 0.34 7.70 18.12
C LYS A 132 0.20 6.84 16.85
N ILE A 133 -0.21 5.58 16.99
CA ILE A 133 -0.43 4.67 15.86
C ILE A 133 -1.47 5.27 14.89
N TYR A 134 -2.61 5.72 15.40
CA TYR A 134 -3.64 6.34 14.55
C TYR A 134 -3.20 7.68 13.95
N ALA A 135 -2.35 8.45 14.63
CA ALA A 135 -1.78 9.66 14.05
C ALA A 135 -0.88 9.33 12.85
N THR A 136 0.04 8.38 13.00
CA THR A 136 0.90 7.91 11.92
C THR A 136 0.11 7.31 10.76
N ARG A 137 -0.93 6.50 11.05
CA ARG A 137 -1.83 5.96 10.01
C ARG A 137 -2.50 7.08 9.20
N ARG A 138 -3.01 8.12 9.86
CA ARG A 138 -3.66 9.25 9.18
C ARG A 138 -2.68 10.05 8.33
N GLU A 139 -1.47 10.26 8.84
CA GLU A 139 -0.41 10.97 8.11
C GLU A 139 0.03 10.19 6.86
N ALA A 140 0.28 8.89 7.00
CA ALA A 140 0.63 8.02 5.87
C ALA A 140 -0.47 7.99 4.80
N LEU A 141 -1.74 7.91 5.22
CA LEU A 141 -2.88 8.01 4.31
C LEU A 141 -2.98 9.38 3.64
N GLY A 142 -2.75 10.46 4.38
CA GLY A 142 -2.72 11.81 3.83
C GLY A 142 -1.70 11.94 2.69
N ILE A 143 -0.46 11.55 2.97
CA ILE A 143 0.64 11.56 1.98
C ILE A 143 0.30 10.67 0.78
N LEU A 144 -0.22 9.46 1.01
CA LEU A 144 -0.65 8.57 -0.06
C LEU A 144 -1.68 9.24 -0.98
N MET A 145 -2.70 9.87 -0.40
CA MET A 145 -3.76 10.52 -1.17
C MET A 145 -3.26 11.79 -1.89
N GLU A 146 -2.35 12.56 -1.29
CA GLU A 146 -1.71 13.70 -1.94
C GLU A 146 -0.92 13.28 -3.18
N LEU A 147 -0.11 12.22 -3.05
CA LEU A 147 0.64 11.63 -4.17
C LEU A 147 -0.29 11.11 -5.28
N LEU A 148 -1.40 10.44 -4.92
CA LEU A 148 -2.38 9.94 -5.89
C LEU A 148 -3.17 11.06 -6.56
N ARG A 149 -3.44 12.18 -5.89
CA ARG A 149 -4.06 13.36 -6.53
C ARG A 149 -3.11 14.07 -7.49
N GLY A 150 -1.80 13.84 -7.31
CA GLY A 150 -0.75 14.23 -8.23
C GLY A 150 -0.65 15.73 -8.47
N GLU A 151 -1.11 16.59 -7.55
CA GLU A 151 -1.10 18.05 -7.76
C GLU A 151 0.31 18.58 -8.05
N GLU A 152 1.33 17.96 -7.45
CA GLU A 152 2.75 18.29 -7.61
C GLU A 152 3.41 17.57 -8.81
N LEU A 153 2.75 16.53 -9.36
CA LEU A 153 3.26 15.68 -10.44
C LEU A 153 2.50 15.85 -11.76
N ARG A 154 1.48 16.73 -11.79
CA ARG A 154 0.68 17.04 -12.99
C ARG A 154 1.55 17.70 -14.06
N GLY A 155 1.78 16.98 -15.15
CA GLY A 155 2.54 17.45 -16.32
C GLY A 155 3.90 16.77 -16.49
N GLU A 156 4.35 16.01 -15.49
CA GLU A 156 5.57 15.21 -15.58
C GLU A 156 5.28 13.87 -16.28
N SER A 157 6.14 13.49 -17.23
CA SER A 157 6.06 12.18 -17.88
C SER A 157 6.60 11.11 -16.92
N VAL A 158 5.69 10.44 -16.24
CA VAL A 158 6.02 9.29 -15.40
C VAL A 158 6.12 8.07 -16.33
N GLU A 159 7.30 7.47 -16.48
CA GLU A 159 7.48 6.28 -17.33
C GLU A 159 6.71 5.04 -16.79
N ALA A 160 6.71 3.92 -17.51
CA ALA A 160 6.08 2.70 -17.03
C ALA A 160 6.81 2.12 -15.78
N VAL A 161 6.04 1.45 -14.93
CA VAL A 161 6.48 0.94 -13.62
C VAL A 161 7.13 -0.45 -13.74
N ARG A 162 8.40 -0.60 -13.37
CA ARG A 162 8.97 -1.88 -12.86
C ARG A 162 9.15 -1.83 -11.34
N CYS A 163 9.01 -2.98 -10.67
CA CYS A 163 9.30 -3.11 -9.24
C CYS A 163 10.70 -3.72 -9.09
N ARG A 164 11.55 -3.20 -8.19
CA ARG A 164 12.90 -3.77 -7.97
C ARG A 164 12.88 -5.20 -7.43
N GLU A 165 11.75 -5.69 -6.88
CA GLU A 165 11.55 -7.11 -6.56
C GLU A 165 11.57 -8.01 -7.82
N ASP A 166 11.45 -7.43 -9.02
CA ASP A 166 11.64 -8.12 -10.31
C ASP A 166 13.13 -8.36 -10.64
N LEU A 167 14.05 -7.66 -9.97
CA LEU A 167 15.51 -7.83 -10.12
C LEU A 167 16.09 -8.81 -9.10
N CYS A 168 15.28 -9.40 -8.23
CA CYS A 168 15.72 -10.47 -7.31
C CYS A 168 15.65 -11.87 -7.95
N VAL A 169 15.72 -11.92 -9.29
CA VAL A 169 15.85 -13.16 -10.07
C VAL A 169 17.22 -13.16 -10.74
N GLU A 170 18.28 -13.20 -9.94
CA GLU A 170 19.62 -13.63 -10.36
C GLU A 170 20.14 -14.69 -9.38
#